data_AF-A0A6V7KFG7-F1
#
_entry.id   AF-A0A6V7KFG7-F1
#
_cell.length_a   1.000
_cell.length_b   1.000
_cell.length_c   1.000
_cell.angle_alpha   90.00
_cell.angle_beta   90.00
_cell.angle_gamma   90.00
#
_symmetry.space_group_name_H-M   'P 1'
#
loop_
_entity.id
_entity.type
_entity.pdbx_description
1 polymer ?
#
loop_
_entity_poly.entity_id
_entity_poly.type
_entity_poly.pdbx_seq_one_letter_code
_entity_poly.pdbx_strand_id
1 'polypeptide(L)'
;TATVSVAKANLIGENDVPVSPTPEIDLDDFWHTTVGKFRFNIEELPEQLQYIHKILKEIMTVEKPDILYYMLQSLNILVLYGDAFTSAVKDHRGFFIWCQENLLIK
;
A
#
# COMPACT_ATOMS: atom_id res chain seq x y z
N THR A 1 27.34 21.43 25.94
CA THR A 1 26.62 20.44 25.12
C THR A 1 27.04 20.62 23.69
N ALA A 2 27.83 19.71 23.13
CA ALA A 2 28.33 19.80 21.76
C ALA A 2 27.34 19.15 20.79
N THR A 3 26.78 19.92 19.86
CA THR A 3 25.95 19.42 18.76
C THR A 3 26.85 19.06 17.57
N VAL A 4 27.08 17.77 17.34
CA VAL A 4 27.74 17.28 16.12
C VAL A 4 26.68 17.13 15.04
N SER A 5 26.75 17.99 14.02
CA SER A 5 26.02 17.81 12.77
C SER A 5 26.81 16.84 11.90
N VAL A 6 26.26 15.65 11.65
CA VAL A 6 26.86 14.70 10.71
C VAL A 6 26.57 15.21 9.30
N ALA A 7 27.60 15.72 8.63
CA ALA A 7 27.54 16.07 7.22
C ALA A 7 27.21 14.80 6.39
N LYS A 8 26.26 14.93 5.46
CA LYS A 8 25.90 13.88 4.49
C LYS A 8 27.17 13.39 3.78
N ALA A 9 27.41 12.08 3.82
CA ALA A 9 28.49 11.46 3.07
C ALA A 9 28.19 11.61 1.56
N ASN A 10 29.03 12.36 0.86
CA ASN A 10 28.97 12.46 -0.60
C ASN A 10 29.79 11.31 -1.20
N LEU A 11 29.13 10.49 -2.02
CA LEU A 11 29.77 9.47 -2.85
C LEU A 11 30.42 10.17 -4.05
N ILE A 12 31.75 10.12 -4.12
CA ILE A 12 32.53 10.69 -5.23
C ILE A 12 32.76 9.56 -6.24
N GLY A 13 32.25 9.73 -7.46
CA GLY A 13 32.49 8.81 -8.58
C GLY A 13 33.85 9.05 -9.25
N GLU A 14 34.29 8.08 -10.06
CA GLU A 14 35.64 7.96 -10.65
C GLU A 14 36.09 9.08 -11.62
N ASN A 15 35.33 10.17 -11.76
CA ASN A 15 35.66 11.28 -12.67
C ASN A 15 35.70 12.67 -12.01
N ASP A 16 35.80 12.76 -10.67
CA ASP A 16 35.88 14.03 -9.91
C ASP A 16 34.73 15.03 -10.18
N VAL A 17 33.66 14.57 -10.85
CA VAL A 17 32.42 15.31 -11.00
C VAL A 17 31.56 15.04 -9.76
N PRO A 18 31.05 16.08 -9.07
CA PRO A 18 30.01 15.90 -8.08
C PRO A 18 28.84 15.21 -8.75
N VAL A 19 28.60 13.95 -8.41
CA VAL A 19 27.32 13.31 -8.74
C VAL A 19 26.30 14.08 -7.93
N SER A 20 25.57 14.99 -8.59
CA SER A 20 24.35 15.52 -8.01
C SER A 20 23.54 14.28 -7.60
N PRO A 21 23.11 14.14 -6.33
CA PRO A 21 22.15 13.10 -6.02
C PRO A 21 20.98 13.39 -6.94
N THR A 22 20.81 12.53 -7.95
CA THR A 22 19.66 12.53 -8.84
C THR A 22 18.46 12.64 -7.92
N PRO A 23 17.75 13.78 -7.88
CA PRO A 23 16.42 13.75 -7.34
C PRO A 23 15.61 12.94 -8.37
N GLU A 24 14.62 12.18 -7.94
CA GLU A 24 13.61 11.59 -8.84
C GLU A 24 13.93 10.21 -9.46
N ILE A 25 14.47 9.28 -8.68
CA ILE A 25 14.17 7.86 -8.93
C ILE A 25 13.44 7.32 -7.70
N ASP A 26 12.13 7.11 -7.88
CA ASP A 26 11.18 6.31 -7.10
C ASP A 26 10.65 6.88 -5.77
N LEU A 27 10.09 8.09 -5.81
CA LEU A 27 9.12 8.51 -4.79
C LEU A 27 7.67 8.06 -5.09
N ASP A 28 7.39 7.58 -6.30
CA ASP A 28 6.03 7.19 -6.75
C ASP A 28 5.63 5.75 -6.42
N ASP A 29 6.59 4.88 -6.07
CA ASP A 29 6.33 3.45 -5.83
C ASP A 29 5.88 3.13 -4.40
N PHE A 30 5.82 4.13 -3.53
CA PHE A 30 5.49 3.95 -2.12
C PHE A 30 4.08 4.44 -1.81
N TRP A 31 3.29 3.56 -1.20
CA TRP A 31 2.00 3.86 -0.60
C TRP A 31 2.22 4.41 0.80
N HIS A 32 1.87 5.67 1.02
CA HIS A 32 1.96 6.31 2.32
C HIS A 32 0.71 5.99 3.14
N THR A 33 0.93 5.63 4.40
CA THR A 33 -0.11 5.32 5.39
C THR A 33 0.21 5.99 6.72
N THR A 34 -0.73 5.99 7.67
CA THR A 34 -0.50 6.56 9.01
C THR A 34 0.60 5.84 9.80
N VAL A 35 0.89 4.57 9.48
CA VAL A 35 1.90 3.77 10.18
C VAL A 35 3.26 3.71 9.48
N GLY A 36 3.38 4.28 8.28
CA GLY A 36 4.61 4.25 7.50
C GLY A 36 4.39 4.24 5.99
N LYS A 37 5.47 3.97 5.24
CA LYS A 37 5.44 3.83 3.78
C LYS A 37 5.61 2.37 3.40
N PHE A 38 4.77 1.87 2.51
CA PHE A 38 4.80 0.48 2.04
C PHE A 38 5.00 0.45 0.53
N ARG A 39 5.78 -0.51 0.03
CA ARG A 39 5.90 -0.78 -1.41
C ARG A 39 5.13 -2.05 -1.72
N PHE A 40 4.11 -1.96 -2.57
CA PHE A 40 3.39 -3.10 -3.13
C PHE A 40 2.79 -2.70 -4.47
N ASN A 41 2.66 -3.65 -5.40
CA ASN A 41 1.94 -3.46 -6.64
C ASN A 41 0.64 -4.26 -6.58
N ILE A 42 -0.50 -3.62 -6.88
CA ILE A 42 -1.82 -4.28 -6.89
C ILE A 42 -1.82 -5.48 -7.85
N GLU A 43 -1.16 -5.39 -9.00
CA GLU A 43 -1.12 -6.45 -10.01
C GLU A 43 -0.28 -7.67 -9.58
N GLU A 44 0.62 -7.48 -8.63
CA GLU A 44 1.50 -8.54 -8.08
C GLU A 44 0.92 -9.18 -6.81
N LEU A 45 -0.18 -8.66 -6.28
CA LEU A 45 -0.85 -9.25 -5.12
C LEU A 45 -1.48 -10.60 -5.48
N PRO A 46 -1.66 -11.52 -4.52
CA PRO A 46 -2.50 -12.69 -4.70
C PRO A 46 -3.88 -12.33 -5.27
N GLU A 47 -4.42 -13.15 -6.17
CA GLU A 47 -5.69 -12.89 -6.88
C GLU A 47 -6.84 -12.51 -5.93
N GLN A 48 -6.86 -13.12 -4.75
CA GLN A 48 -7.85 -12.86 -3.71
C GLN A 48 -7.76 -11.40 -3.22
N LEU A 49 -6.56 -10.88 -2.99
CA LEU A 49 -6.35 -9.48 -2.57
C LEU A 49 -6.67 -8.49 -3.68
N GLN A 50 -6.34 -8.82 -4.93
CA GLN A 50 -6.75 -8.01 -6.08
C GLN A 50 -8.28 -7.91 -6.16
N TYR A 51 -8.97 -9.03 -5.94
CA TYR A 51 -10.42 -9.07 -5.96
C TYR A 51 -11.03 -8.28 -4.80
N ILE A 52 -10.45 -8.36 -3.59
CA ILE A 52 -10.84 -7.53 -2.45
C ILE A 52 -10.70 -6.04 -2.78
N HIS A 53 -9.55 -5.62 -3.32
CA HIS A 53 -9.33 -4.24 -3.72
C HIS A 53 -10.38 -3.76 -4.74
N LYS A 54 -10.71 -4.60 -5.72
CA LYS A 54 -11.76 -4.28 -6.72
C LYS A 54 -13.13 -4.12 -6.08
N ILE A 55 -13.54 -5.06 -5.21
CA ILE A 55 -14.80 -4.96 -4.47
C ILE A 55 -14.83 -3.67 -3.63
N LEU A 56 -13.76 -3.38 -2.88
CA LEU A 56 -13.66 -2.19 -2.03
C LEU A 56 -13.78 -0.88 -2.81
N LYS A 57 -13.25 -0.80 -4.04
CA LYS A 57 -13.46 0.37 -4.91
C LYS A 57 -14.90 0.46 -5.41
N GLU A 58 -15.47 -0.66 -5.81
CA GLU A 58 -16.82 -0.70 -6.41
C GLU A 58 -17.93 -0.43 -5.38
N ILE A 59 -17.78 -0.87 -4.13
CA ILE A 59 -18.78 -0.56 -3.08
C ILE A 59 -18.92 0.94 -2.81
N MET A 60 -17.91 1.75 -3.15
CA MET A 60 -17.95 3.22 -3.00
C MET A 60 -18.72 3.91 -4.14
N THR A 61 -18.93 3.23 -5.27
CA THR A 61 -19.60 3.79 -6.45
C THR A 61 -21.03 3.28 -6.64
N VAL A 62 -21.36 2.14 -6.02
CA VAL A 62 -22.68 1.50 -6.14
C VAL A 62 -23.72 2.20 -5.27
N GLU A 63 -24.73 2.80 -5.91
CA GLU A 63 -25.86 3.45 -5.23
C GLU A 63 -27.00 2.50 -4.86
N LYS A 64 -27.06 1.33 -5.50
CA LYS A 64 -28.14 0.34 -5.34
C LYS A 64 -27.93 -0.49 -4.06
N PRO A 65 -28.83 -0.39 -3.06
CA PRO A 65 -28.60 -0.97 -1.73
C PRO A 65 -28.63 -2.51 -1.71
N ASP A 66 -29.41 -3.13 -2.58
CA ASP A 66 -29.46 -4.58 -2.79
C ASP A 66 -28.13 -5.11 -3.33
N ILE A 67 -27.58 -4.45 -4.35
CA ILE A 67 -26.27 -4.79 -4.91
C ILE A 67 -25.18 -4.60 -3.86
N LEU A 68 -25.19 -3.45 -3.17
CA LEU A 68 -24.23 -3.16 -2.09
C LEU A 68 -24.26 -4.24 -1.01
N TYR A 69 -25.45 -4.68 -0.59
CA TYR A 69 -25.61 -5.77 0.37
C TYR A 69 -24.93 -7.05 -0.09
N TYR A 70 -25.18 -7.50 -1.32
CA TYR A 70 -24.56 -8.71 -1.86
C TYR A 70 -23.04 -8.60 -2.02
N MET A 71 -22.53 -7.41 -2.38
CA MET A 71 -21.10 -7.15 -2.45
C MET A 71 -20.43 -7.23 -1.07
N LEU A 72 -21.05 -6.63 -0.04
CA LEU A 72 -20.56 -6.70 1.34
C LEU A 72 -20.62 -8.12 1.90
N GLN A 73 -21.68 -8.88 1.59
CA GLN A 73 -21.75 -10.31 1.94
C GLN A 73 -20.63 -11.12 1.26
N SER A 74 -20.35 -10.84 -0.01
CA SER A 74 -19.27 -11.52 -0.75
C SER A 74 -17.90 -11.21 -0.14
N LEU A 75 -17.66 -9.95 0.21
CA LEU A 75 -16.45 -9.52 0.91
C LEU A 75 -16.32 -10.22 2.27
N ASN A 76 -17.41 -10.29 3.05
CA ASN A 76 -17.43 -10.96 4.35
C ASN A 76 -17.03 -12.44 4.23
N ILE A 77 -17.59 -13.16 3.26
CA ILE A 77 -17.23 -14.56 3.01
C ILE A 77 -15.74 -14.68 2.64
N LEU A 78 -15.26 -13.82 1.75
CA LEU A 78 -13.87 -13.84 1.28
C LEU A 78 -12.84 -13.57 2.40
N VAL A 79 -13.19 -12.67 3.32
CA VAL A 79 -12.35 -12.32 4.48
C VAL A 79 -12.38 -13.43 5.55
N LEU A 80 -13.54 -14.04 5.79
CA LEU A 80 -13.72 -15.02 6.89
C LEU A 80 -13.32 -16.45 6.54
N TYR A 81 -13.49 -16.88 5.29
CA TYR A 81 -13.30 -18.28 4.90
C TYR A 81 -11.92 -18.58 4.30
N GLY A 82 -11.03 -17.59 4.18
CA GLY A 82 -9.72 -17.79 3.60
C GLY A 82 -8.58 -17.82 4.63
N ASP A 83 -7.85 -18.93 4.70
CA ASP A 83 -6.45 -18.93 5.17
C ASP A 83 -5.60 -17.87 4.44
N ALA A 84 -6.05 -17.48 3.24
CA ALA A 84 -5.55 -16.39 2.44
C ALA A 84 -5.49 -15.07 3.22
N PHE A 85 -6.52 -14.70 3.99
CA PHE A 85 -6.51 -13.42 4.71
C PHE A 85 -5.58 -13.48 5.92
N THR A 86 -5.65 -14.57 6.71
CA THR A 86 -4.81 -14.76 7.90
C THR A 86 -3.32 -14.86 7.55
N SER A 87 -2.98 -15.50 6.43
CA SER A 87 -1.60 -15.61 5.96
C SER A 87 -1.14 -14.31 5.27
N ALA A 88 -1.98 -13.73 4.39
CA ALA A 88 -1.63 -12.51 3.67
C ALA A 88 -1.48 -11.27 4.56
N VAL A 89 -2.15 -11.20 5.72
CA VAL A 89 -1.97 -10.10 6.67
C VAL A 89 -0.51 -9.96 7.13
N LYS A 90 0.26 -11.06 7.17
CA LYS A 90 1.67 -11.03 7.57
C LYS A 90 2.56 -10.47 6.46
N ASP A 91 2.31 -10.89 5.22
CA ASP A 91 3.17 -10.55 4.07
C ASP A 91 2.77 -9.26 3.37
N HIS A 92 1.48 -8.91 3.40
CA HIS A 92 0.87 -7.78 2.70
C HIS A 92 0.23 -6.77 3.66
N ARG A 93 0.76 -6.65 4.88
CA ARG A 93 0.22 -5.74 5.92
C ARG A 93 -0.01 -4.31 5.41
N GLY A 94 0.91 -3.79 4.59
CA GLY A 94 0.80 -2.44 4.03
C GLY A 94 -0.44 -2.22 3.16
N PHE A 95 -0.81 -3.22 2.36
CA PHE A 95 -2.00 -3.18 1.54
C PHE A 95 -3.28 -3.04 2.38
N PHE A 96 -3.40 -3.84 3.45
CA PHE A 96 -4.58 -3.79 4.32
C PHE A 96 -4.75 -2.46 5.04
N ILE A 97 -3.66 -1.90 5.56
CA ILE A 97 -3.68 -0.60 6.24
C ILE A 97 -4.07 0.48 5.23
N TRP A 98 -3.49 0.45 4.04
CA TRP A 98 -3.83 1.41 3.00
C TRP A 98 -5.31 1.30 2.59
N CYS A 99 -5.85 0.10 2.37
CA CYS A 99 -7.27 -0.10 2.08
C CYS A 99 -8.16 0.43 3.20
N GLN A 100 -7.79 0.20 4.46
CA GLN A 100 -8.54 0.71 5.61
C GLN A 100 -8.57 2.24 5.65
N GLU A 101 -7.46 2.89 5.31
CA GLU A 101 -7.36 4.36 5.37
C GLU A 101 -8.03 5.06 4.17
N ASN A 102 -8.05 4.41 3.00
CA ASN A 102 -8.38 5.04 1.73
C ASN A 102 -9.69 4.54 1.09
N LEU A 103 -10.09 3.30 1.36
CA LEU A 103 -11.24 2.65 0.70
C LEU A 103 -12.36 2.24 1.65
N LEU A 104 -12.13 2.20 2.96
CA LEU A 104 -13.19 1.97 3.93
C LEU A 104 -13.86 3.30 4.31
N ILE A 105 -15.18 3.25 4.46
CA ILE A 105 -16.01 4.38 4.87
C ILE A 105 -15.56 4.84 6.26
N LYS A 106 -15.35 6.14 6.44
CA LYS A 106 -15.08 6.78 7.75
C LYS A 106 -16.36 7.00 8.54
#